data_AF-A0A414IKT5-F1
#
_entry.id   AF-A0A414IKT5-F1
#
_cell.length_a   1.000
_cell.length_b   1.000
_cell.length_c   1.000
_cell.angle_alpha   90.00
_cell.angle_beta   90.00
_cell.angle_gamma   90.00
#
_symmetry.space_group_name_H-M   'P 1'
#
loop_
_entity.id
_entity.type
_entity.pdbx_description
1 polymer ?
#
loop_
_entity_poly.entity_id
_entity_poly.type
_entity_poly.pdbx_seq_one_letter_code
_entity_poly.pdbx_strand_id
1 'polypeptide(L)'
;MEIIGVISLLAGIIQLVILIIIIVKFLLLVKDVNEIKEKMTIPSRDFKTEFYKWYSCGNVERAKEVLVNEIGKSYEFEQLVAGGNPKYMDDMKEQLKKKYQTEIALSGIELNLNCLTK
;
A
#
# COMPACT_ATOMS: atom_id res chain seq x y z
N MET A 1 3.22 37.65 43.53
CA MET A 1 3.49 36.21 43.46
C MET A 1 2.27 35.43 42.94
N GLU A 2 1.06 35.75 43.36
CA GLU A 2 -0.17 35.04 42.96
C GLU A 2 -0.51 35.15 41.46
N ILE A 3 -0.41 36.35 40.86
CA ILE A 3 -0.71 36.58 39.44
C ILE A 3 0.23 35.79 38.52
N ILE A 4 1.51 35.70 38.87
CA ILE A 4 2.52 34.94 38.11
C ILE A 4 2.22 33.43 38.18
N GLY A 5 1.77 32.95 39.34
CA GLY A 5 1.31 31.56 39.50
C GLY A 5 0.10 31.23 38.62
N VAL A 6 -0.87 32.13 38.54
CA VAL A 6 -2.07 31.96 37.69
C VAL A 6 -1.71 31.97 36.19
N ILE A 7 -0.82 32.88 35.76
CA ILE A 7 -0.36 32.93 34.36
C ILE A 7 0.41 31.66 33.99
N SER A 8 1.27 31.18 34.88
CA SER A 8 2.02 29.92 34.68
C SER A 8 1.09 28.71 34.56
N LEU A 9 0.05 28.63 35.41
CA LEU A 9 -0.96 27.59 35.35
C LEU A 9 -1.70 27.61 34.00
N LEU A 10 -2.14 28.79 33.55
CA LEU A 10 -2.82 28.97 32.26
C LEU A 10 -1.93 28.56 31.09
N ALA A 11 -0.65 28.95 31.10
CA ALA A 11 0.32 28.57 30.08
C ALA A 11 0.50 27.04 30.02
N GLY A 12 0.58 26.37 31.16
CA GLY A 12 0.67 24.91 31.25
C GLY A 12 -0.56 24.20 30.68
N ILE A 13 -1.76 24.72 30.95
CA ILE A 13 -3.01 24.19 30.39
C ILE A 13 -3.03 24.34 28.87
N ILE A 14 -2.65 25.51 28.35
CA ILE A 14 -2.59 25.75 26.90
C ILE A 14 -1.59 24.79 26.24
N GLN A 15 -0.42 24.59 26.84
CA GLN A 15 0.59 23.67 26.31
C GLN A 15 0.10 22.22 26.31
N LEU A 16 -0.63 21.80 27.35
CA LEU A 16 -1.24 20.48 27.41
C LEU A 16 -2.30 20.29 26.31
N VAL A 17 -3.14 21.30 26.07
CA VAL A 17 -4.16 21.27 25.01
C VAL A 17 -3.50 21.17 23.63
N ILE A 18 -2.44 21.95 23.37
CA ILE A 18 -1.69 21.87 22.10
C ILE A 18 -1.11 20.47 21.91
N LEU A 19 -0.52 19.88 22.95
CA LEU A 19 0.05 18.53 22.89
C LEU A 19 -1.03 17.50 22.53
N ILE A 20 -2.21 17.58 23.16
CA ILE A 20 -3.34 16.68 22.87
C ILE A 20 -3.77 16.82 21.39
N ILE A 21 -3.88 18.05 20.88
CA ILE A 21 -4.26 18.31 19.49
C ILE A 21 -3.25 17.65 18.53
N ILE A 22 -1.95 17.80 18.80
CA ILE A 22 -0.89 17.18 17.98
C ILE A 22 -1.01 15.66 17.99
N ILE A 23 -1.22 15.05 19.16
CA ILE A 23 -1.38 13.59 19.28
C ILE A 23 -2.60 13.12 18.49
N VAL A 24 -3.75 13.79 18.61
CA VAL A 24 -4.96 13.43 17.86
C VAL A 24 -4.73 13.54 16.35
N LYS A 25 -4.08 14.62 15.89
CA LYS A 25 -3.73 14.79 14.47
C LYS A 25 -2.78 13.70 13.97
N PHE A 26 -1.80 13.30 14.77
CA PHE A 26 -0.89 12.21 14.44
C PHE A 26 -1.64 10.87 14.33
N LEU A 27 -2.53 10.55 15.28
CA LEU A 27 -3.34 9.33 15.23
C LEU A 27 -4.24 9.29 13.99
N LEU A 28 -4.85 10.41 13.62
CA LEU A 28 -5.63 10.52 12.38
C LEU A 28 -4.75 10.26 11.14
N LEU A 29 -3.54 10.83 11.10
CA LEU A 29 -2.61 10.61 10.00
C LEU A 29 -2.18 9.13 9.89
N VAL A 30 -1.89 8.47 11.02
CA VAL A 30 -1.57 7.03 11.02
C VAL A 30 -2.74 6.19 10.49
N LYS A 31 -3.98 6.55 10.87
CA LYS A 31 -5.18 5.88 10.37
C LYS A 31 -5.32 6.05 8.85
N ASP A 32 -5.18 7.27 8.35
CA ASP A 32 -5.31 7.58 6.93
C ASP A 32 -4.22 6.88 6.10
N VAL A 33 -2.97 6.84 6.60
CA VAL A 33 -1.87 6.09 5.97
C VAL A 33 -2.18 4.60 5.90
N ASN A 34 -2.73 4.01 6.97
CA ASN A 34 -3.10 2.60 6.96
C ASN A 34 -4.24 2.30 5.97
N GLU A 35 -5.24 3.18 5.88
CA GLU A 35 -6.34 3.02 4.91
C GLU A 35 -5.83 3.14 3.46
N ILE A 36 -4.91 4.07 3.19
CA ILE A 36 -4.25 4.19 1.88
C ILE A 36 -3.46 2.91 1.57
N LYS A 37 -2.70 2.41 2.54
CA LYS A 37 -1.90 1.18 2.38
C LYS A 37 -2.79 -0.02 2.08
N GLU A 38 -3.91 -0.16 2.78
CA GLU A 38 -4.87 -1.25 2.55
C GLU A 38 -5.47 -1.18 1.14
N LYS A 39 -5.90 0.01 0.70
CA LYS A 39 -6.39 0.23 -0.68
C LYS A 39 -5.33 -0.07 -1.74
N MET A 40 -4.06 0.19 -1.45
CA MET A 40 -2.95 -0.18 -2.34
C MET A 40 -2.65 -1.67 -2.32
N THR A 41 -2.97 -2.40 -1.24
CA THR A 41 -2.61 -3.82 -1.08
C THR A 41 -3.64 -4.75 -1.72
N ILE A 42 -4.91 -4.35 -1.79
CA ILE A 42 -5.99 -5.18 -2.34
C ILE A 42 -6.12 -4.93 -3.84
N PRO A 43 -6.08 -5.97 -4.70
CA PRO A 43 -6.34 -5.81 -6.13
C PRO A 43 -7.71 -5.18 -6.37
N SER A 44 -7.81 -4.26 -7.34
CA SER A 44 -9.04 -3.50 -7.55
C SER A 44 -10.22 -4.41 -7.90
N ARG A 45 -11.43 -4.02 -7.48
CA ARG A 45 -12.65 -4.76 -7.82
C ARG A 45 -12.85 -4.86 -9.33
N ASP A 46 -12.50 -3.80 -10.04
CA ASP A 46 -12.59 -3.73 -11.50
C ASP A 46 -11.65 -4.73 -12.16
N PHE A 47 -10.40 -4.80 -11.70
CA PHE A 47 -9.45 -5.84 -12.11
C PHE A 47 -10.02 -7.25 -11.89
N LYS A 48 -10.49 -7.57 -10.67
CA LYS A 48 -11.03 -8.90 -10.38
C LYS A 48 -12.18 -9.26 -11.32
N THR A 49 -13.09 -8.31 -11.52
CA THR A 49 -14.24 -8.52 -12.41
C THR A 49 -13.81 -8.85 -13.83
N GLU A 50 -12.84 -8.08 -14.36
CA GLU A 50 -12.37 -8.27 -15.73
C GLU A 50 -11.52 -9.54 -15.89
N PHE A 51 -10.63 -9.82 -14.93
CA PHE A 51 -9.83 -11.04 -14.91
C PHE A 51 -10.71 -12.29 -14.91
N TYR A 52 -11.64 -12.39 -13.95
CA TYR A 52 -12.51 -13.56 -13.83
C TYR A 52 -13.49 -13.69 -14.99
N LYS A 53 -13.94 -12.57 -15.59
CA LYS A 53 -14.73 -12.61 -16.82
C LYS A 53 -13.98 -13.34 -17.94
N TRP A 54 -12.75 -12.92 -18.24
CA TRP A 54 -11.97 -13.51 -19.33
C TRP A 54 -11.55 -14.95 -19.02
N TYR A 55 -11.15 -15.21 -17.78
CA TYR A 55 -10.78 -16.55 -17.32
C TYR A 55 -11.96 -17.53 -17.43
N SER A 56 -13.14 -17.16 -16.93
CA SER A 56 -14.33 -18.02 -16.99
C SER A 56 -14.85 -18.22 -18.42
N CYS A 57 -14.58 -17.30 -19.35
CA CYS A 57 -14.86 -17.49 -20.78
C CYS A 57 -13.83 -18.39 -21.49
N GLY A 58 -12.84 -18.94 -20.79
CA GLY A 58 -11.77 -19.76 -21.36
C GLY A 58 -10.72 -18.96 -22.14
N ASN A 59 -10.82 -17.62 -22.16
CA ASN A 59 -9.84 -16.76 -22.82
C ASN A 59 -8.70 -16.42 -21.86
N VAL A 60 -7.85 -17.42 -21.62
CA VAL A 60 -6.73 -17.31 -20.66
C VAL A 60 -5.74 -16.24 -21.08
N GLU A 61 -5.44 -16.09 -22.38
CA GLU A 61 -4.50 -15.06 -22.87
C GLU A 61 -4.97 -13.65 -22.51
N ARG A 62 -6.26 -13.35 -22.68
CA ARG A 62 -6.77 -12.03 -22.29
C ARG A 62 -6.81 -11.83 -20.78
N ALA A 63 -7.05 -12.90 -20.01
CA ALA A 63 -6.94 -12.84 -18.55
C ALA A 63 -5.49 -12.55 -18.11
N LYS A 64 -4.48 -13.12 -18.80
CA LYS A 64 -3.07 -12.84 -18.57
C LYS A 64 -2.72 -11.38 -18.84
N GLU A 65 -3.17 -10.82 -19.97
CA GLU A 65 -2.94 -9.42 -20.31
C GLU A 65 -3.50 -8.48 -19.23
N VAL A 66 -4.72 -8.75 -18.76
CA VAL A 66 -5.36 -7.97 -17.68
C VAL A 66 -4.55 -8.06 -16.39
N LEU A 67 -4.09 -9.26 -16.03
CA LEU A 67 -3.25 -9.47 -14.84
C LEU A 67 -1.91 -8.73 -14.93
N VAL A 68 -1.21 -8.83 -16.05
CA VAL A 68 0.08 -8.16 -16.25
C VAL A 68 -0.08 -6.63 -16.23
N ASN A 69 -1.15 -6.11 -16.85
CA ASN A 69 -1.44 -4.68 -16.85
C ASN A 69 -1.77 -4.16 -15.43
N GLU A 70 -2.49 -4.93 -14.62
CA GLU A 70 -2.76 -4.57 -13.22
C GLU A 70 -1.47 -4.61 -12.38
N ILE A 71 -0.66 -5.66 -12.54
CA ILE A 71 0.64 -5.78 -11.87
C ILE A 71 1.53 -4.58 -12.20
N GLY A 72 1.58 -4.16 -13.48
CA GLY A 72 2.39 -3.03 -13.92
C GLY A 72 2.02 -1.67 -13.29
N LYS A 73 0.79 -1.54 -12.78
CA LYS A 73 0.29 -0.33 -12.08
C LYS A 73 0.43 -0.43 -10.56
N SER A 74 0.89 -1.55 -10.05
CA SER A 74 1.01 -1.76 -8.61
C SER A 74 2.21 -0.99 -8.05
N TYR A 75 2.04 -0.45 -6.84
CA TYR A 75 3.11 0.25 -6.13
C TYR A 75 4.36 -0.64 -5.98
N GLU A 76 4.18 -1.92 -5.66
CA GLU A 76 5.29 -2.85 -5.49
C GLU A 76 6.09 -3.00 -6.78
N PHE A 77 5.43 -3.05 -7.93
CA PHE A 77 6.10 -3.11 -9.23
C PHE A 77 6.84 -1.81 -9.54
N GLU A 78 6.23 -0.65 -9.30
CA GLU A 78 6.89 0.65 -9.46
C GLU A 78 8.16 0.77 -8.62
N GLN A 79 8.12 0.33 -7.36
CA GLN A 79 9.29 0.30 -6.48
C GLN A 79 10.38 -0.65 -7.01
N LEU A 80 10.01 -1.82 -7.51
CA LEU A 80 10.95 -2.76 -8.11
C LEU A 80 11.65 -2.16 -9.33
N VAL A 81 10.93 -1.42 -10.17
CA VAL A 81 11.52 -0.73 -11.33
C VAL A 81 12.43 0.43 -10.91
N ALA A 82 12.04 1.19 -9.88
CA ALA A 82 12.87 2.28 -9.34
C ALA A 82 14.20 1.78 -8.75
N GLY A 83 14.23 0.52 -8.29
CA GLY A 83 15.39 -0.10 -7.68
C GLY A 83 15.63 0.39 -6.26
N GLY A 84 16.63 -0.19 -5.60
CA GLY A 84 16.98 0.21 -4.23
C GLY A 84 17.71 -0.88 -3.46
N ASN A 85 17.57 -0.83 -2.14
CA ASN A 85 18.20 -1.80 -1.25
C ASN A 85 17.73 -3.25 -1.57
N PRO A 86 18.63 -4.23 -1.69
CA PRO A 86 18.28 -5.60 -2.07
C PRO A 86 17.21 -6.24 -1.17
N LYS A 87 17.31 -6.04 0.16
CA LYS A 87 16.32 -6.57 1.10
C LYS A 87 14.93 -5.97 0.87
N TYR A 88 14.88 -4.66 0.62
CA TYR A 88 13.62 -3.99 0.32
C TYR A 88 13.02 -4.47 -1.01
N MET A 89 13.86 -4.71 -2.02
CA MET A 89 13.42 -5.26 -3.30
C MET A 89 12.89 -6.69 -3.15
N ASP A 90 13.53 -7.53 -2.35
CA ASP A 90 13.04 -8.89 -2.09
C ASP A 90 11.68 -8.87 -1.36
N ASP A 91 11.52 -7.99 -0.37
CA ASP A 91 10.23 -7.77 0.30
C ASP A 91 9.14 -7.33 -0.69
N MET A 92 9.46 -6.44 -1.65
CA MET A 92 8.51 -6.01 -2.69
C MET A 92 8.14 -7.15 -3.64
N LYS A 93 9.11 -7.99 -4.04
CA LYS A 93 8.85 -9.19 -4.87
C LYS A 93 7.89 -10.14 -4.16
N GLU A 94 8.10 -10.37 -2.86
CA GLU A 94 7.24 -11.25 -2.07
C GLU A 94 5.82 -10.69 -1.94
N GLN A 95 5.69 -9.39 -1.64
CA GLN A 95 4.39 -8.72 -1.53
C GLN A 95 3.60 -8.79 -2.83
N LEU A 96 4.25 -8.51 -3.97
CA LEU A 96 3.62 -8.59 -5.29
C LEU A 96 3.12 -10.02 -5.59
N LYS A 97 3.96 -11.04 -5.35
CA LYS A 97 3.60 -12.45 -5.57
C LYS A 97 2.43 -12.87 -4.69
N LYS A 98 2.43 -12.46 -3.42
CA LYS A 98 1.37 -12.77 -2.46
C LYS A 98 0.05 -12.10 -2.85
N LYS A 99 0.10 -10.85 -3.30
CA LYS A 99 -1.06 -10.04 -3.68
C LYS A 99 -1.86 -10.60 -4.85
N TYR A 100 -1.19 -11.16 -5.84
CA TYR A 100 -1.81 -11.73 -7.05
C TYR A 100 -1.67 -13.26 -7.14
N GLN A 101 -1.39 -13.94 -6.02
CA GLN A 101 -1.04 -15.36 -6.00
C GLN A 101 -2.09 -16.24 -6.69
N THR A 102 -3.37 -15.98 -6.42
CA THR A 102 -4.47 -16.77 -6.97
C THR A 102 -4.59 -16.58 -8.48
N GLU A 103 -4.56 -15.34 -8.95
CA GLU A 103 -4.70 -14.99 -10.35
C GLU A 103 -3.48 -15.45 -11.18
N ILE A 104 -2.28 -15.40 -10.60
CA ILE A 104 -1.06 -15.98 -11.17
C ILE A 104 -1.20 -17.50 -11.34
N ALA A 105 -1.66 -18.20 -10.30
CA ALA A 105 -1.84 -19.65 -10.33
C ALA A 105 -2.91 -20.08 -11.36
N LEU A 106 -4.02 -19.33 -11.46
CA LEU A 106 -5.10 -19.61 -12.43
C LEU A 106 -4.66 -19.36 -13.88
N SER A 107 -3.88 -18.31 -14.11
CA SER A 107 -3.43 -17.92 -15.45
C SER A 107 -2.21 -18.72 -15.95
N GLY A 108 -1.51 -19.42 -15.05
CA GLY A 108 -0.30 -20.18 -15.36
C GLY A 108 0.88 -19.30 -15.77
N ILE A 109 0.90 -18.02 -15.38
CA ILE A 109 2.01 -17.11 -15.66
C ILE A 109 3.16 -17.38 -14.69
N GLU A 110 4.38 -17.44 -15.21
CA GLU A 110 5.59 -17.36 -14.39
C GLU A 110 6.07 -15.91 -14.29
N LEU A 111 5.92 -15.32 -13.11
CA LEU A 111 6.34 -13.94 -12.86
C LEU A 111 7.85 -13.89 -12.56
N ASN A 112 8.66 -13.68 -13.60
CA ASN A 112 10.11 -13.48 -13.44
C ASN A 112 10.43 -12.00 -13.15
N LEU A 113 10.61 -11.68 -11.88
CA LEU A 113 10.95 -10.32 -11.41
C LEU A 113 12.47 -10.09 -11.27
N ASN A 114 13.30 -11.08 -11.57
CA ASN A 114 14.75 -10.97 -11.37
C ASN A 114 15.40 -10.02 -12.37
N CYS A 115 14.75 -9.74 -13.49
CA CYS A 115 15.20 -8.75 -14.47
C CYS A 115 15.03 -7.30 -14.01
N LEU A 116 14.28 -7.05 -12.93
CA LEU A 116 13.97 -5.69 -12.45
C LEU A 116 14.94 -5.21 -11.35
N THR A 117 15.61 -6.13 -10.68
CA THR A 117 16.63 -5.82 -9.66
C THR A 117 18.02 -5.91 -10.27
N LYS A 118 18.65 -4.77 -10.54
CA LYS A 118 20.07 -4.67 -10.91
C LYS A 118 20.97 -4.55 -9.69
#